data_AF-A0A3N5AHS3-F1
#
_entry.id   AF-A0A3N5AHS3-F1
#
_cell.length_a   1.000
_cell.length_b   1.000
_cell.length_c   1.000
_cell.angle_alpha   90.00
_cell.angle_beta   90.00
_cell.angle_gamma   90.00
#
_symmetry.space_group_name_H-M   'P 1'
#
loop_
_entity.id
_entity.type
_entity.pdbx_description
1 polymer ?
#
loop_
_entity_poly.entity_id
_entity_poly.type
_entity_poly.pdbx_seq_one_letter_code
_entity_poly.pdbx_strand_id
1 'polypeptide(L)'
;MNGNIDQYQGNLQYAVDIVLCIDATGSMFPVLDTVKTSALQFHDRLNEVMAKKGKAISQLRLKVIAFRDFGDNTDDAIEQTGFLVLPDQSKDFEMFVRGIDAGGGGDIPESGLEALALAINSPWEKGLDRRRHVIVMFTDAPAHPLGTVGASAQTYPAGIPRTMDELFEQWGYARSQTAVMEQSAKRLVLFAPDGAPWQDPIAEEWDLTLHFESKAGAGLEEFEMDEIIETIANSL
;
A
#
# COMPACT_ATOMS: atom_id res chain seq x y z
N MET A 1 -33.95 22.99 -36.79
CA MET A 1 -32.67 22.29 -36.97
C MET A 1 -32.09 22.06 -35.59
N ASN A 2 -32.50 20.99 -34.93
CA ASN A 2 -32.03 20.59 -33.60
C ASN A 2 -31.64 19.13 -33.68
N GLY A 3 -30.51 18.80 -33.06
CA GLY A 3 -30.12 17.42 -32.79
C GLY A 3 -28.78 17.05 -33.41
N ASN A 4 -27.71 17.26 -32.65
CA ASN A 4 -26.74 16.22 -32.30
C ASN A 4 -25.70 16.81 -31.35
N ILE A 5 -26.04 16.81 -30.06
CA ILE A 5 -25.09 17.03 -28.95
C ILE A 5 -24.85 15.71 -28.18
N ASP A 6 -25.48 14.60 -28.55
CA ASP A 6 -25.43 13.34 -27.79
C ASP A 6 -24.43 12.31 -28.35
N GLN A 7 -23.13 12.64 -28.47
CA GLN A 7 -22.12 11.63 -28.82
C GLN A 7 -20.79 11.67 -28.05
N TYR A 8 -20.76 12.29 -26.87
CA TYR A 8 -19.63 12.19 -25.95
C TYR A 8 -20.06 11.77 -24.53
N GLN A 9 -20.72 10.61 -24.41
CA GLN A 9 -20.70 9.83 -23.17
C GLN A 9 -19.82 8.61 -23.38
N GLY A 10 -18.50 8.84 -23.51
CA GLY A 10 -17.53 7.75 -23.36
C GLY A 10 -17.58 7.28 -21.92
N ASN A 11 -17.90 6.01 -21.70
CA ASN A 11 -17.95 5.41 -20.37
C ASN A 11 -16.51 5.39 -19.82
N LEU A 12 -16.16 6.35 -18.96
CA LEU A 12 -14.81 6.48 -18.39
C LEU A 12 -14.37 5.15 -17.78
N GLN A 13 -13.16 4.69 -18.11
CA GLN A 13 -12.60 3.48 -17.53
C GLN A 13 -11.83 3.80 -16.25
N TYR A 14 -12.16 3.08 -15.18
CA TYR A 14 -11.59 3.29 -13.85
C TYR A 14 -10.66 2.13 -13.47
N ALA A 15 -9.41 2.45 -13.17
CA ALA A 15 -8.44 1.52 -12.62
C ALA A 15 -8.20 1.79 -11.13
N VAL A 16 -8.10 0.73 -10.35
CA VAL A 16 -7.65 0.81 -8.97
C VAL A 16 -6.56 -0.23 -8.78
N ASP A 17 -5.36 0.24 -8.47
CA ASP A 17 -4.25 -0.59 -8.06
C ASP A 17 -3.96 -0.34 -6.59
N ILE A 18 -3.74 -1.40 -5.84
CA ILE A 18 -3.46 -1.33 -4.40
C ILE A 18 -2.28 -2.22 -4.06
N VAL A 19 -1.32 -1.67 -3.31
CA VAL A 19 -0.23 -2.43 -2.70
C VAL A 19 -0.46 -2.45 -1.19
N LEU A 20 -0.64 -3.64 -0.62
CA LEU A 20 -0.74 -3.87 0.81
C LEU A 20 0.64 -4.25 1.35
N CYS A 21 1.24 -3.37 2.14
CA CYS A 21 2.46 -3.65 2.90
C CYS A 21 2.06 -4.10 4.29
N ILE A 22 2.37 -5.35 4.64
CA ILE A 22 1.94 -5.99 5.89
C ILE A 22 3.19 -6.38 6.67
N ASP A 23 3.36 -5.78 7.83
CA ASP A 23 4.32 -6.23 8.82
C ASP A 23 3.93 -7.63 9.31
N ALA A 24 4.85 -8.57 9.13
CA ALA A 24 4.71 -9.98 9.47
C ALA A 24 5.67 -10.40 10.60
N THR A 25 6.18 -9.43 11.36
CA THR A 25 7.04 -9.67 12.53
C THR A 25 6.26 -10.32 13.68
N GLY A 26 6.97 -10.82 14.68
CA GLY A 26 6.35 -11.48 15.83
C GLY A 26 5.39 -10.57 16.63
N SER A 27 5.66 -9.26 16.70
CA SER A 27 4.82 -8.31 17.44
C SER A 27 3.42 -8.17 16.85
N MET A 28 3.28 -8.35 15.54
CA MET A 28 2.02 -8.28 14.82
C MET A 28 1.07 -9.45 15.10
N PHE A 29 1.51 -10.52 15.80
CA PHE A 29 0.68 -11.71 16.10
C PHE A 29 -0.74 -11.40 16.61
N PRO A 30 -0.96 -10.45 17.55
CA PRO A 30 -2.30 -10.17 18.07
C PRO A 30 -3.26 -9.52 17.05
N VAL A 31 -2.74 -8.93 15.97
CA VAL A 31 -3.50 -8.10 15.03
C VAL A 31 -3.48 -8.62 13.60
N LEU A 32 -2.52 -9.48 13.25
CA LEU A 32 -2.29 -9.96 11.89
C LEU A 32 -3.51 -10.65 11.28
N ASP A 33 -4.24 -11.48 12.04
CA ASP A 33 -5.45 -12.14 11.54
C ASP A 33 -6.58 -11.14 11.19
N THR A 34 -6.68 -10.03 11.93
CA THR A 34 -7.59 -8.93 11.61
C THR A 34 -7.15 -8.23 10.33
N VAL A 35 -5.86 -7.91 10.18
CA VAL A 35 -5.30 -7.31 8.95
C VAL A 35 -5.55 -8.22 7.75
N LYS A 36 -5.29 -9.53 7.86
CA LYS A 36 -5.54 -10.53 6.81
C LYS A 36 -7.02 -10.58 6.44
N THR A 37 -7.92 -10.64 7.43
CA THR A 37 -9.38 -10.68 7.19
C THR A 37 -9.84 -9.44 6.43
N SER A 38 -9.40 -8.28 6.90
CA SER A 38 -9.70 -6.98 6.30
C SER A 38 -9.18 -6.89 4.85
N ALA A 39 -7.93 -7.31 4.60
CA ALA A 39 -7.36 -7.38 3.25
C ALA A 39 -8.15 -8.29 2.29
N LEU A 40 -8.62 -9.45 2.76
CA LEU A 40 -9.41 -10.39 1.96
C LEU A 40 -10.78 -9.80 1.57
N GLN A 41 -11.42 -9.06 2.47
CA GLN A 41 -12.73 -8.45 2.26
C GLN A 41 -12.67 -7.13 1.47
N PHE A 42 -11.48 -6.56 1.31
CA PHE A 42 -11.29 -5.24 0.74
C PHE A 42 -11.95 -5.08 -0.64
N HIS A 43 -11.74 -6.05 -1.54
CA HIS A 43 -12.21 -5.98 -2.92
C HIS A 43 -13.74 -5.95 -3.02
N ASP A 44 -14.43 -6.76 -2.22
CA ASP A 44 -15.88 -6.81 -2.15
C ASP A 44 -16.45 -5.49 -1.61
N ARG A 45 -15.90 -4.99 -0.50
CA ARG A 45 -16.33 -3.72 0.11
C ARG A 45 -16.12 -2.52 -0.82
N LEU A 46 -14.98 -2.46 -1.51
CA LEU A 46 -14.70 -1.40 -2.49
C LEU A 46 -15.72 -1.42 -3.65
N ASN A 47 -16.01 -2.60 -4.19
CA ASN A 47 -17.01 -2.75 -5.26
C ASN A 47 -18.39 -2.30 -4.79
N GLU A 48 -18.80 -2.64 -3.57
CA GLU A 48 -20.07 -2.19 -2.99
C GLU A 48 -20.16 -0.67 -2.85
N VAL A 49 -19.12 -0.02 -2.32
CA VAL A 49 -19.09 1.44 -2.15
C VAL A 49 -19.10 2.16 -3.49
N MET A 50 -18.36 1.64 -4.48
CA MET A 50 -18.34 2.19 -5.83
C MET A 50 -19.70 2.06 -6.52
N ALA A 51 -20.35 0.90 -6.40
CA ALA A 51 -21.68 0.67 -6.92
C ALA A 51 -22.72 1.62 -6.31
N LYS A 52 -22.67 1.86 -4.99
CA LYS A 52 -23.52 2.85 -4.29
C LYS A 52 -23.32 4.27 -4.82
N LYS A 53 -22.12 4.60 -5.31
CA LYS A 53 -21.80 5.90 -5.95
C LYS A 53 -22.09 5.93 -7.46
N GLY A 54 -22.64 4.87 -8.03
CA GLY A 54 -22.93 4.78 -9.47
C GLY A 54 -21.68 4.72 -10.34
N LYS A 55 -20.54 4.29 -9.78
CA LYS A 55 -19.27 4.09 -10.51
C LYS A 55 -18.98 2.60 -10.62
N ALA A 56 -18.37 2.19 -11.73
CA ALA A 56 -17.91 0.82 -11.93
C ALA A 56 -16.38 0.81 -12.07
N ILE A 57 -15.71 -0.07 -11.32
CA ILE A 57 -14.28 -0.30 -11.49
C ILE A 57 -14.09 -1.18 -12.73
N SER A 58 -13.34 -0.69 -13.71
CA SER A 58 -13.01 -1.44 -14.92
C SER A 58 -11.88 -2.43 -14.68
N GLN A 59 -10.95 -2.10 -13.79
CA GLN A 59 -9.82 -2.96 -13.41
C GLN A 59 -9.46 -2.75 -11.94
N LEU A 60 -9.42 -3.84 -11.18
CA LEU A 60 -8.92 -3.85 -9.81
C LEU A 60 -7.70 -4.79 -9.74
N ARG A 61 -6.55 -4.28 -9.32
CA ARG A 61 -5.34 -5.08 -9.11
C ARG A 61 -4.81 -4.91 -7.70
N LEU A 62 -4.48 -6.01 -7.04
CA LEU A 62 -3.89 -6.01 -5.71
C LEU A 62 -2.51 -6.65 -5.76
N LYS A 63 -1.56 -6.05 -5.04
CA LYS A 63 -0.24 -6.60 -4.75
C LYS A 63 -0.07 -6.64 -3.24
N VAL A 64 0.59 -7.67 -2.72
CA VAL A 64 0.92 -7.77 -1.30
C VAL A 64 2.43 -7.84 -1.14
N ILE A 65 2.95 -7.12 -0.15
CA ILE A 65 4.34 -7.16 0.32
C ILE A 65 4.27 -7.45 1.82
N ALA A 66 4.57 -8.68 2.22
CA ALA A 66 4.80 -9.02 3.61
C ALA A 66 6.27 -8.71 3.94
N PHE A 67 6.52 -8.01 5.05
CA PHE A 67 7.88 -7.64 5.45
C PHE A 67 8.15 -7.99 6.91
N ARG A 68 9.43 -8.22 7.21
CA ARG A 68 9.97 -8.44 8.56
C ARG A 68 11.18 -7.53 8.76
N ASP A 69 12.31 -8.08 9.20
CA ASP A 69 13.56 -7.34 9.29
C ASP A 69 14.71 -8.02 8.54
N PHE A 70 15.39 -7.26 7.70
CA PHE A 70 16.69 -7.67 7.18
C PHE A 70 17.77 -7.74 8.27
N GLY A 71 17.56 -7.12 9.43
CA GLY A 71 18.44 -7.22 10.60
C GLY A 71 18.37 -8.56 11.31
N ASP A 72 17.22 -9.23 11.26
CA ASP A 72 16.99 -10.53 11.87
C ASP A 72 17.32 -11.68 10.91
N ASN A 73 16.61 -11.74 9.78
CA ASN A 73 16.82 -12.77 8.76
C ASN A 73 16.62 -12.22 7.36
N THR A 74 17.73 -12.08 6.63
CA THR A 74 17.71 -11.49 5.29
C THR A 74 16.95 -12.32 4.25
N ASP A 75 16.75 -13.62 4.49
CA ASP A 75 16.13 -14.53 3.52
C ASP A 75 14.60 -14.48 3.54
N ASP A 76 13.98 -14.03 4.64
CA ASP A 76 12.52 -13.92 4.80
C ASP A 76 12.04 -12.48 5.11
N ALA A 77 12.96 -11.50 5.08
CA ALA A 77 12.68 -10.10 5.33
C ALA A 77 11.62 -9.50 4.39
N ILE A 78 11.49 -10.01 3.16
CA ILE A 78 10.47 -9.60 2.19
C ILE A 78 9.92 -10.82 1.46
N GLU A 79 8.60 -10.94 1.48
CA GLU A 79 7.83 -11.84 0.61
C GLU A 79 6.79 -11.01 -0.15
N GLN A 80 6.65 -11.19 -1.46
CA GLN A 80 5.71 -10.36 -2.24
C GLN A 80 5.11 -11.09 -3.43
N THR A 81 3.95 -10.60 -3.87
CA THR A 81 3.31 -10.99 -5.12
C THR A 81 3.63 -10.01 -6.26
N GLY A 82 3.29 -10.39 -7.49
CA GLY A 82 2.98 -9.40 -8.53
C GLY A 82 1.62 -8.73 -8.29
N PHE A 83 1.19 -7.85 -9.20
CA PHE A 83 -0.21 -7.43 -9.22
C PHE A 83 -1.10 -8.58 -9.68
N LEU A 84 -2.10 -8.91 -8.86
CA LEU A 84 -3.13 -9.91 -9.10
C LEU A 84 -4.43 -9.19 -9.50
N VAL A 85 -5.02 -9.58 -10.63
CA VAL A 85 -6.26 -8.98 -11.14
C VAL A 85 -7.46 -9.61 -10.46
N LEU A 86 -8.28 -8.82 -9.77
CA LEU A 86 -9.48 -9.31 -9.08
C LEU A 86 -10.75 -9.02 -9.90
N PRO A 87 -11.73 -9.95 -9.90
CA PRO A 87 -11.81 -11.17 -9.10
C PRO A 87 -11.11 -12.41 -9.69
N ASP A 88 -10.51 -12.31 -10.88
CA ASP A 88 -9.99 -13.46 -11.63
C ASP A 88 -8.91 -14.25 -10.88
N GLN A 89 -8.07 -13.55 -10.09
CA GLN A 89 -6.96 -14.11 -9.31
C GLN A 89 -7.21 -14.08 -7.79
N SER A 90 -8.48 -14.00 -7.34
CA SER A 90 -8.81 -13.94 -5.90
C SER A 90 -8.26 -15.13 -5.11
N LYS A 91 -8.15 -16.33 -5.72
CA LYS A 91 -7.60 -17.51 -5.05
C LYS A 91 -6.10 -17.39 -4.76
N ASP A 92 -5.34 -16.82 -5.70
CA ASP A 92 -3.90 -16.61 -5.52
C ASP A 92 -3.65 -15.55 -4.45
N PHE A 93 -4.45 -14.49 -4.48
CA PHE A 93 -4.43 -13.44 -3.46
C PHE A 93 -4.78 -14.01 -2.08
N GLU A 94 -5.86 -14.79 -1.98
CA GLU A 94 -6.28 -15.40 -0.72
C GLU A 94 -5.22 -16.36 -0.16
N MET A 95 -4.64 -17.20 -1.02
CA MET A 95 -3.59 -18.13 -0.62
C MET A 95 -2.38 -17.39 -0.06
N PHE A 96 -1.91 -16.34 -0.73
CA PHE A 96 -0.78 -15.55 -0.26
C PHE A 96 -1.09 -14.88 1.07
N VAL A 97 -2.20 -14.13 1.16
CA VAL A 97 -2.57 -13.39 2.37
C VAL A 97 -2.75 -14.35 3.55
N ARG A 98 -3.43 -15.49 3.37
CA ARG A 98 -3.62 -16.49 4.43
C ARG A 98 -2.32 -17.13 4.87
N GLY A 99 -1.34 -17.26 3.97
CA GLY A 99 -0.02 -17.82 4.25
C GLY A 99 0.94 -16.88 4.99
N ILE A 100 0.58 -15.61 5.20
CA ILE A 100 1.39 -14.69 6.00
C ILE A 100 1.30 -15.13 7.46
N ASP A 101 2.43 -15.55 8.03
CA ASP A 101 2.58 -15.92 9.42
C ASP A 101 3.47 -14.92 10.16
N ALA A 102 3.03 -14.52 11.35
CA ALA A 102 3.78 -13.62 12.24
C ALA A 102 5.00 -14.36 12.82
N GLY A 103 6.18 -13.80 12.64
CA GLY A 103 7.43 -14.34 13.17
C GLY A 103 8.63 -13.51 12.76
N GLY A 104 9.77 -13.74 13.42
CA GLY A 104 10.98 -12.95 13.21
C GLY A 104 10.81 -11.48 13.61
N GLY A 105 11.68 -10.63 13.07
CA GLY A 105 11.75 -9.17 13.30
C GLY A 105 12.86 -8.79 14.27
N GLY A 106 13.19 -9.66 15.23
CA GLY A 106 14.24 -9.39 16.20
C GLY A 106 13.89 -8.21 17.10
N ASP A 107 14.80 -7.24 17.20
CA ASP A 107 14.59 -6.01 17.97
C ASP A 107 14.13 -4.88 17.04
N ILE A 108 13.05 -4.18 17.42
CA ILE A 108 12.62 -2.95 16.71
C ILE A 108 13.79 -1.95 16.57
N PRO A 109 13.85 -1.14 15.50
CA PRO A 109 12.91 -1.01 14.37
C PRO A 109 12.86 -2.19 13.39
N GLU A 110 11.97 -2.14 12.39
CA GLU A 110 11.76 -3.17 11.35
C GLU A 110 12.02 -2.63 9.93
N SER A 111 11.98 -3.47 8.88
CA SER A 111 12.30 -3.07 7.49
C SER A 111 11.10 -2.46 6.71
N GLY A 112 10.31 -1.61 7.36
CA GLY A 112 9.10 -1.02 6.78
C GLY A 112 9.34 -0.03 5.62
N LEU A 113 10.46 0.70 5.63
CA LEU A 113 10.79 1.64 4.54
C LEU A 113 11.19 0.92 3.26
N GLU A 114 11.84 -0.24 3.36
CA GLU A 114 12.13 -1.12 2.22
C GLU A 114 10.84 -1.59 1.55
N ALA A 115 9.83 -2.00 2.34
CA ALA A 115 8.52 -2.39 1.82
C ALA A 115 7.82 -1.21 1.12
N LEU A 116 7.87 -0.01 1.72
CA LEU A 116 7.32 1.20 1.12
C LEU A 116 8.03 1.55 -0.21
N ALA A 117 9.36 1.44 -0.27
CA ALA A 117 10.12 1.65 -1.49
C ALA A 117 9.73 0.69 -2.61
N LEU A 118 9.55 -0.60 -2.30
CA LEU A 118 9.08 -1.60 -3.25
C LEU A 118 7.64 -1.32 -3.72
N ALA A 119 6.78 -0.82 -2.83
CA ALA A 119 5.42 -0.43 -3.18
C ALA A 119 5.41 0.75 -4.14
N ILE A 120 6.16 1.82 -3.84
CA ILE A 120 6.30 3.02 -4.68
C ILE A 120 6.77 2.64 -6.10
N ASN A 121 7.75 1.74 -6.20
CA ASN A 121 8.33 1.32 -7.48
C ASN A 121 7.55 0.19 -8.18
N SER A 122 6.34 -0.14 -7.73
CA SER A 122 5.52 -1.20 -8.35
C SER A 122 5.06 -0.81 -9.77
N PRO A 123 4.74 -1.79 -10.64
CA PRO A 123 4.34 -1.54 -12.02
C PRO A 123 2.86 -1.10 -12.12
N TRP A 124 2.58 0.10 -11.62
CA TRP A 124 1.25 0.73 -11.57
C TRP A 124 0.61 0.89 -12.95
N GLU A 125 -0.72 0.87 -12.98
CA GLU A 125 -1.55 1.03 -14.17
C GLU A 125 -1.44 2.48 -14.69
N LYS A 126 -1.16 2.65 -15.99
CA LYS A 126 -0.94 3.97 -16.59
C LYS A 126 -1.78 4.23 -17.84
N GLY A 127 -2.55 3.24 -18.30
CA GLY A 127 -3.28 3.26 -19.57
C GLY A 127 -4.75 3.67 -19.49
N LEU A 128 -5.43 3.49 -18.35
CA LEU A 128 -6.86 3.82 -18.20
C LEU A 128 -7.13 5.29 -17.85
N ASP A 129 -8.34 5.78 -18.16
CA ASP A 129 -8.74 7.21 -18.09
C ASP A 129 -8.66 7.81 -16.69
N ARG A 130 -9.10 7.03 -15.69
CA ARG A 130 -9.11 7.40 -14.27
C ARG A 130 -8.45 6.27 -13.51
N ARG A 131 -7.51 6.61 -12.63
CA ARG A 131 -6.71 5.63 -11.92
C ARG A 131 -6.42 6.05 -10.49
N ARG A 132 -6.38 5.08 -9.60
CA ARG A 132 -5.88 5.23 -8.23
C ARG A 132 -4.77 4.23 -7.98
N HIS A 133 -3.69 4.71 -7.39
CA HIS A 133 -2.54 3.94 -6.96
C HIS A 133 -2.46 4.11 -5.45
N VAL A 134 -2.85 3.09 -4.69
CA VAL A 134 -2.91 3.20 -3.24
C VAL A 134 -1.89 2.27 -2.61
N ILE A 135 -1.07 2.82 -1.72
CA ILE A 135 -0.21 2.03 -0.85
C ILE A 135 -0.85 2.07 0.54
N VAL A 136 -1.05 0.89 1.12
CA VAL A 136 -1.52 0.75 2.50
C VAL A 136 -0.43 0.06 3.30
N MET A 137 0.02 0.68 4.38
CA MET A 137 1.02 0.15 5.30
C MET A 137 0.35 -0.29 6.59
N PHE A 138 0.66 -1.49 7.05
CA PHE A 138 0.25 -2.03 8.35
C PHE A 138 1.50 -2.42 9.14
N THR A 139 1.78 -1.77 10.26
CA THR A 139 2.90 -2.07 11.14
C THR A 139 2.62 -1.60 12.56
N ASP A 140 3.21 -2.24 13.55
CA ASP A 140 3.21 -1.77 14.94
C ASP A 140 4.59 -1.32 15.42
N ALA A 141 5.55 -1.20 14.49
CA ALA A 141 6.94 -0.85 14.77
C ALA A 141 7.41 0.42 14.04
N PRO A 142 8.41 1.14 14.58
CA PRO A 142 9.17 2.11 13.78
C PRO A 142 9.97 1.38 12.69
N ALA A 143 10.48 2.11 11.70
CA ALA A 143 11.29 1.53 10.64
C ALA A 143 12.76 1.96 10.70
N HIS A 144 13.65 1.07 10.27
CA HIS A 144 15.07 1.38 10.10
C HIS A 144 15.27 2.48 9.04
N PRO A 145 16.28 3.36 9.20
CA PRO A 145 16.67 4.26 8.12
C PRO A 145 17.12 3.47 6.89
N LEU A 146 16.67 3.90 5.71
CA LEU A 146 17.08 3.29 4.44
C LEU A 146 18.60 3.24 4.27
N GLY A 147 19.07 2.20 3.58
CA GLY A 147 20.49 2.03 3.28
C GLY A 147 21.36 1.60 4.46
N THR A 148 20.76 1.26 5.61
CA THR A 148 21.48 0.83 6.81
C THR A 148 21.43 -0.70 7.00
N VAL A 149 20.46 -1.20 7.75
CA VAL A 149 20.33 -2.59 8.16
C VAL A 149 20.09 -3.49 6.95
N GLY A 150 20.90 -4.53 6.80
CA GLY A 150 20.78 -5.52 5.72
C GLY A 150 21.03 -5.02 4.30
N ALA A 151 21.33 -3.73 4.09
CA ALA A 151 21.43 -3.13 2.76
C ALA A 151 22.63 -3.59 1.89
N SER A 152 23.45 -4.50 2.43
CA SER A 152 24.55 -5.20 1.76
C SER A 152 24.29 -6.69 1.54
N ALA A 153 23.18 -7.22 2.05
CA ALA A 153 22.78 -8.60 1.87
C ALA A 153 22.45 -8.87 0.39
N GLN A 154 22.75 -10.09 -0.08
CA GLN A 154 22.48 -10.48 -1.46
C GLN A 154 20.97 -10.54 -1.76
N THR A 155 20.15 -10.83 -0.75
CA THR A 155 18.68 -10.87 -0.84
C THR A 155 18.04 -9.49 -0.74
N TYR A 156 18.80 -8.44 -0.39
CA TYR A 156 18.28 -7.08 -0.32
C TYR A 156 17.88 -6.59 -1.72
N PRO A 157 16.62 -6.17 -1.94
CA PRO A 157 16.14 -5.85 -3.28
C PRO A 157 16.92 -4.72 -3.95
N ALA A 158 17.22 -4.92 -5.23
CA ALA A 158 17.81 -3.87 -6.04
C ALA A 158 16.83 -2.72 -6.26
N GLY A 159 17.35 -1.49 -6.33
CA GLY A 159 16.57 -0.29 -6.62
C GLY A 159 15.87 0.35 -5.42
N ILE A 160 16.03 -0.20 -4.21
CA ILE A 160 15.62 0.49 -2.98
C ILE A 160 16.50 1.75 -2.80
N PRO A 161 15.91 2.94 -2.58
CA PRO A 161 16.64 4.16 -2.26
C PRO A 161 17.51 4.01 -1.02
N ARG A 162 18.58 4.78 -0.93
CA ARG A 162 19.52 4.74 0.20
C ARG A 162 19.20 5.76 1.28
N THR A 163 18.26 6.68 1.04
CA THR A 163 17.88 7.73 1.99
C THR A 163 16.38 8.01 1.94
N MET A 164 15.86 8.61 3.02
CA MET A 164 14.48 9.10 3.08
C MET A 164 14.22 10.16 1.99
N ASP A 165 15.16 11.06 1.74
CA ASP A 165 15.02 12.10 0.71
C ASP A 165 14.87 11.50 -0.70
N GLU A 166 15.64 10.46 -1.02
CA GLU A 166 15.52 9.75 -2.31
C GLU A 166 14.17 9.03 -2.41
N LEU A 167 13.69 8.44 -1.32
CA LEU A 167 12.37 7.81 -1.28
C LEU A 167 11.24 8.83 -1.45
N PHE A 168 11.32 9.98 -0.77
CA PHE A 168 10.35 11.06 -0.89
C PHE A 168 10.33 11.66 -2.30
N GLU A 169 11.51 11.80 -2.92
CA GLU A 169 11.62 12.25 -4.30
C GLU A 169 10.98 11.23 -5.29
N GLN A 170 11.08 9.91 -5.02
CA GLN A 170 10.38 8.88 -5.79
C GLN A 170 8.86 8.90 -5.57
N TRP A 171 8.39 9.09 -4.33
CA TRP A 171 6.98 9.35 -4.02
C TRP A 171 6.45 10.55 -4.81
N GLY A 172 7.29 11.58 -4.95
CA GLY A 172 7.07 12.77 -5.74
C GLY A 172 6.34 13.86 -4.98
N TYR A 173 6.65 15.10 -5.30
CA TYR A 173 5.91 16.29 -4.88
C TYR A 173 5.92 17.30 -6.02
N ALA A 174 5.30 18.46 -5.85
CA ALA A 174 5.08 19.43 -6.93
C ALA A 174 6.35 19.87 -7.71
N ARG A 175 7.55 19.68 -7.15
CA ARG A 175 8.83 20.04 -7.78
C ARG A 175 9.76 18.85 -8.01
N SER A 176 9.31 17.62 -7.75
CA SER A 176 10.13 16.43 -8.00
C SER A 176 10.44 16.29 -9.48
N GLN A 177 11.67 15.88 -9.76
CA GLN A 177 12.18 15.59 -11.09
C GLN A 177 12.26 14.10 -11.36
N THR A 178 12.40 13.28 -10.31
CA THR A 178 12.55 11.81 -10.42
C THR A 178 11.39 11.03 -9.80
N ALA A 179 10.23 11.68 -9.62
CA ALA A 179 9.00 11.03 -9.17
C ALA A 179 8.61 9.86 -10.08
N VAL A 180 8.30 8.72 -9.49
CA VAL A 180 7.85 7.52 -10.22
C VAL A 180 6.33 7.33 -10.13
N MET A 181 5.72 7.83 -9.05
CA MET A 181 4.28 7.83 -8.83
C MET A 181 3.61 8.96 -9.60
N GLU A 182 2.36 8.74 -10.01
CA GLU A 182 1.55 9.80 -10.59
C GLU A 182 0.86 10.62 -9.50
N GLN A 183 1.17 11.92 -9.45
CA GLN A 183 0.65 12.84 -8.44
C GLN A 183 -0.89 12.82 -8.30
N SER A 184 -1.62 12.80 -9.41
CA SER A 184 -3.09 12.78 -9.40
C SER A 184 -3.69 11.43 -8.97
N ALA A 185 -2.92 10.35 -9.00
CA ALA A 185 -3.39 8.99 -8.76
C ALA A 185 -2.98 8.42 -7.40
N LYS A 186 -1.83 8.83 -6.87
CA LYS A 186 -1.20 8.23 -5.69
C LYS A 186 -1.92 8.55 -4.38
N ARG A 187 -2.01 7.59 -3.47
CA ARG A 187 -2.44 7.78 -2.07
C ARG A 187 -1.60 6.88 -1.18
N LEU A 188 -1.16 7.39 -0.03
CA LEU A 188 -0.50 6.60 1.00
C LEU A 188 -1.42 6.56 2.23
N VAL A 189 -1.66 5.37 2.75
CA VAL A 189 -2.39 5.17 4.00
C VAL A 189 -1.52 4.38 4.96
N LEU A 190 -1.31 4.92 6.15
CA LEU A 190 -0.46 4.35 7.18
C LEU A 190 -1.30 3.93 8.38
N PHE A 191 -1.26 2.65 8.73
CA PHE A 191 -1.64 2.12 10.03
C PHE A 191 -0.35 1.78 10.73
N ALA A 192 0.18 2.75 11.46
CA ALA A 192 1.54 2.70 12.00
C ALA A 192 1.63 3.48 13.32
N PRO A 193 2.63 3.19 14.18
CA PRO A 193 2.82 3.89 15.44
C PRO A 193 2.97 5.40 15.27
N ASP A 194 2.65 6.15 16.33
CA ASP A 194 3.00 7.56 16.40
C ASP A 194 4.51 7.74 16.54
N GLY A 195 5.09 8.67 15.79
CA GLY A 195 6.53 8.94 15.75
C GLY A 195 7.23 8.52 14.46
N ALA A 196 8.56 8.70 14.45
CA ALA A 196 9.36 8.56 13.25
C ALA A 196 9.54 7.09 12.80
N PRO A 197 9.57 6.83 11.47
CA PRO A 197 9.45 7.81 10.38
C PRO A 197 8.00 8.11 9.95
N TRP A 198 7.00 7.46 10.56
CA TRP A 198 5.62 7.44 10.06
C TRP A 198 4.89 8.77 10.24
N GLN A 199 4.94 9.36 11.43
CA GLN A 199 4.39 10.68 11.69
C GLN A 199 5.27 11.77 11.06
N ASP A 200 6.54 11.83 11.51
CA ASP A 200 7.56 12.75 11.01
C ASP A 200 8.73 11.93 10.42
N PRO A 201 9.06 12.08 9.12
CA PRO A 201 8.54 13.09 8.20
C PRO A 201 7.35 12.66 7.34
N ILE A 202 6.97 11.38 7.31
CA ILE A 202 6.08 10.90 6.24
C ILE A 202 4.69 11.53 6.30
N ALA A 203 3.95 11.41 7.41
CA ALA A 203 2.59 11.96 7.48
C ALA A 203 2.56 13.49 7.47
N GLU A 204 3.56 14.15 8.05
CA GLU A 204 3.63 15.62 8.13
C GLU A 204 4.05 16.26 6.80
N GLU A 205 4.96 15.64 6.05
CA GLU A 205 5.56 16.25 4.86
C GLU A 205 5.03 15.67 3.54
N TRP A 206 4.68 14.38 3.50
CA TRP A 206 4.31 13.73 2.24
C TRP A 206 2.86 14.01 1.89
N ASP A 207 2.67 14.63 0.72
CA ASP A 207 1.33 14.91 0.23
C ASP A 207 0.55 13.63 -0.09
N LEU A 208 -0.78 13.72 0.04
CA LEU A 208 -1.70 12.61 -0.25
C LEU A 208 -1.49 11.38 0.66
N THR A 209 -1.03 11.63 1.89
CA THR A 209 -0.84 10.66 2.97
C THR A 209 -1.92 10.80 4.03
N LEU A 210 -2.42 9.67 4.52
CA LEU A 210 -3.27 9.56 5.70
C LEU A 210 -2.54 8.67 6.72
N HIS A 211 -2.50 9.10 7.98
CA HIS A 211 -1.89 8.33 9.06
C HIS A 211 -2.90 8.10 10.18
N PHE A 212 -3.08 6.83 10.49
CA PHE A 212 -3.87 6.29 11.57
C PHE A 212 -2.90 5.66 12.57
N GLU A 213 -2.94 6.16 13.80
CA GLU A 213 -2.08 5.67 14.87
C GLU A 213 -2.50 4.25 15.26
N SER A 214 -1.63 3.27 14.99
CA SER A 214 -1.80 1.92 15.53
C SER A 214 -1.29 1.90 16.98
N LYS A 215 -2.14 1.57 17.94
CA LYS A 215 -1.66 1.22 19.30
C LYS A 215 -1.25 -0.25 19.31
N ALA A 216 -0.04 -0.55 19.79
CA ALA A 216 0.44 -1.92 19.92
C ALA A 216 -0.59 -2.81 20.65
N GLY A 217 -1.04 -3.88 20.01
CA GLY A 217 -2.05 -4.80 20.53
C GLY A 217 -3.51 -4.37 20.39
N ALA A 218 -3.81 -3.17 19.87
CA ALA A 218 -5.14 -2.83 19.36
C ALA A 218 -5.17 -3.19 17.88
N GLY A 219 -6.05 -4.12 17.50
CA GLY A 219 -6.24 -4.47 16.10
C GLY A 219 -6.74 -3.29 15.27
N LEU A 220 -6.63 -3.42 13.94
CA LEU A 220 -7.26 -2.49 13.01
C LEU A 220 -8.76 -2.42 13.34
N GLU A 221 -9.28 -1.23 13.63
CA GLU A 221 -10.70 -1.07 13.86
C GLU A 221 -11.44 -1.10 12.51
N GLU A 222 -12.64 -1.69 12.46
CA GLU A 222 -13.37 -1.89 11.19
C GLU A 222 -13.63 -0.57 10.42
N PHE A 223 -13.72 0.54 11.16
CA PHE A 223 -13.89 1.90 10.63
C PHE A 223 -12.69 2.38 9.81
N GLU A 224 -11.48 1.94 10.16
CA GLU A 224 -10.24 2.36 9.52
C GLU A 224 -10.16 1.87 8.07
N MET A 225 -10.68 0.67 7.81
CA MET A 225 -10.79 0.14 6.45
C MET A 225 -11.86 0.85 5.63
N ASP A 226 -12.97 1.26 6.25
CA ASP A 226 -13.98 2.07 5.57
C ASP A 226 -13.39 3.39 5.10
N GLU A 227 -12.53 4.04 5.89
CA GLU A 227 -11.87 5.29 5.49
C GLU A 227 -10.95 5.12 4.27
N ILE A 228 -10.24 4.00 4.14
CA ILE A 228 -9.44 3.70 2.94
C ILE A 228 -10.36 3.61 1.72
N ILE A 229 -11.45 2.84 1.84
CA ILE A 229 -12.40 2.59 0.77
C ILE A 229 -13.08 3.90 0.36
N GLU A 230 -13.50 4.71 1.33
CA GLU A 230 -14.09 6.02 1.09
C GLU A 230 -13.09 6.97 0.42
N THR A 231 -11.83 6.99 0.86
CA THR A 231 -10.76 7.79 0.25
C THR A 231 -10.56 7.43 -1.21
N ILE A 232 -10.55 6.14 -1.55
CA ILE A 232 -10.47 5.67 -2.94
C ILE A 232 -11.72 6.07 -3.72
N ALA A 233 -12.90 5.80 -3.18
CA ALA A 233 -14.16 5.99 -3.89
C ALA A 233 -14.51 7.48 -4.11
N ASN A 234 -14.15 8.35 -3.17
CA ASN A 234 -14.34 9.79 -3.26
C ASN A 234 -13.33 10.46 -4.19
N SER A 235 -12.14 9.86 -4.32
CA SER A 235 -11.14 10.42 -5.19
C SER A 235 -11.35 10.00 -6.65
N LEU A 236 -11.88 8.82 -6.97
CA LEU A 236 -12.08 8.35 -8.35
C LEU A 236 -12.94 9.25 -9.24
#